data_AF-A0A519CVQ5-F1
#
_entry.id   AF-A0A519CVQ5-F1
#
_cell.length_a   1.000
_cell.length_b   1.000
_cell.length_c   1.000
_cell.angle_alpha   90.00
_cell.angle_beta   90.00
_cell.angle_gamma   90.00
#
_symmetry.space_group_name_H-M   'P 1'
#
loop_
_entity.id
_entity.type
_entity.pdbx_description
1 polymer ?
#
loop_
_entity_poly.entity_id
_entity_poly.type
_entity_poly.pdbx_seq_one_letter_code
_entity_poly.pdbx_strand_id
1 'polypeptide(L)'
;MARIAIADGMAPAAIELLKSAGHEVVNQPIDATELLEGAGKCLGLIGFGRIAQGVGVVAQSMGMEVHAYDPYLPPKIAKSQNTTMHKSIDTLFKNCTHISIHCNLTDETHHLVNAERMAMMPGKSRDGIKCGNHIVNCARGGIIDEEALLQSLESGAISSAALDVFESA
;
A
#
# COMPACT_ATOMS: atom_id res chain seq x y z
N MET A 1 -16.48 -0.71 9.28
CA MET A 1 -16.62 0.45 8.37
C MET A 1 -15.23 0.81 7.89
N ALA A 2 -14.92 0.53 6.62
CA ALA A 2 -13.61 0.83 6.04
C ALA A 2 -13.73 2.03 5.09
N ARG A 3 -12.68 2.85 5.01
CA ARG A 3 -12.60 3.97 4.06
C ARG A 3 -11.88 3.47 2.82
N ILE A 4 -12.53 3.52 1.66
CA ILE A 4 -12.00 3.01 0.40
C ILE A 4 -11.82 4.20 -0.54
N ALA A 5 -10.55 4.47 -0.88
CA ALA A 5 -10.21 5.45 -1.90
C ALA A 5 -10.20 4.74 -3.25
N ILE A 6 -10.92 5.29 -4.22
CA ILE A 6 -11.07 4.69 -5.54
C ILE A 6 -10.37 5.58 -6.57
N ALA A 7 -9.68 4.97 -7.54
CA ALA A 7 -8.99 5.69 -8.59
C ALA A 7 -9.98 6.18 -9.68
N ASP A 8 -9.62 7.25 -10.38
CA ASP A 8 -10.33 7.73 -11.56
C ASP A 8 -10.44 6.60 -12.59
N GLY A 9 -11.66 6.11 -12.84
CA GLY A 9 -11.95 5.02 -13.78
C GLY A 9 -12.69 3.81 -13.20
N MET A 10 -12.88 3.75 -11.88
CA MET A 10 -13.69 2.69 -11.27
C MET A 10 -15.14 2.72 -11.77
N ALA A 11 -15.67 1.55 -12.14
CA ALA A 11 -17.03 1.44 -12.68
C ALA A 11 -18.05 1.96 -11.65
N PRO A 12 -19.02 2.83 -12.04
CA PRO A 12 -20.02 3.36 -11.13
C PRO A 12 -20.80 2.30 -10.35
N ALA A 13 -21.03 1.13 -10.97
CA ALA A 13 -21.67 -0.01 -10.32
C ALA A 13 -20.86 -0.56 -9.13
N ALA A 14 -19.54 -0.57 -9.23
CA ALA A 14 -18.66 -1.01 -8.15
C ALA A 14 -18.63 0.02 -7.00
N ILE A 15 -18.68 1.32 -7.31
CA ILE A 15 -18.79 2.39 -6.32
C ILE A 15 -20.07 2.24 -5.49
N GLU A 16 -21.22 2.03 -6.15
CA GLU A 16 -22.49 1.83 -5.47
C GLU A 16 -22.52 0.54 -4.65
N LEU A 17 -21.89 -0.53 -5.15
CA LEU A 17 -21.76 -1.79 -4.41
C LEU A 17 -20.99 -1.58 -3.10
N LEU A 18 -19.85 -0.88 -3.15
CA LEU A 18 -19.06 -0.55 -1.95
C LEU A 18 -19.83 0.31 -0.95
N LYS A 19 -20.56 1.34 -1.41
CA LYS A 19 -21.42 2.14 -0.54
C LYS A 19 -22.53 1.31 0.10
N SER A 20 -23.16 0.43 -0.68
CA SER A 20 -24.25 -0.44 -0.20
C SER A 20 -23.78 -1.45 0.86
N ALA A 21 -22.50 -1.84 0.82
CA ALA A 21 -21.84 -2.66 1.83
C ALA A 21 -21.43 -1.85 3.09
N GLY A 22 -21.76 -0.56 3.17
CA GLY A 22 -21.52 0.30 4.33
C GLY A 22 -20.11 0.88 4.42
N HIS A 23 -19.36 0.89 3.31
CA HIS A 23 -18.05 1.54 3.25
C HIS A 23 -18.17 3.03 2.93
N GLU A 24 -17.26 3.82 3.50
CA GLU A 24 -17.06 5.21 3.09
C GLU A 24 -16.24 5.19 1.80
N VAL A 25 -16.84 5.64 0.69
CA VAL A 25 -16.18 5.71 -0.62
C VAL A 25 -15.87 7.15 -0.96
N VAL A 26 -14.59 7.47 -1.12
CA VAL A 26 -14.12 8.82 -1.45
C VAL A 26 -13.81 8.90 -2.94
N ASN A 27 -14.55 9.74 -3.66
CA ASN A 27 -14.41 9.97 -5.11
C ASN A 27 -14.31 11.47 -5.42
N GLN A 28 -13.34 12.13 -4.79
CA GLN A 28 -13.08 13.56 -4.98
C GLN A 28 -11.58 13.79 -5.11
N PRO A 29 -11.15 14.84 -5.84
CA PRO A 29 -9.75 15.20 -5.92
C PRO A 29 -9.17 15.44 -4.52
N ILE A 30 -7.98 14.91 -4.27
CA ILE A 30 -7.22 15.18 -3.05
C ILE A 30 -6.77 16.63 -3.10
N ASP A 31 -7.06 17.41 -2.06
CA ASP A 31 -6.59 18.80 -2.00
C ASP A 31 -5.10 18.89 -1.62
N ALA A 32 -4.46 20.04 -1.85
CA ALA A 32 -3.03 20.19 -1.63
C ALA A 32 -2.60 20.00 -0.16
N THR A 33 -3.51 20.25 0.79
CA THR A 33 -3.27 20.06 2.23
C THR A 33 -3.38 18.59 2.62
N GLU A 34 -4.35 17.85 2.09
CA GLU A 34 -4.48 16.39 2.21
C GLU A 34 -3.28 15.67 1.58
N LEU A 35 -2.73 16.23 0.49
CA LEU A 35 -1.52 15.73 -0.17
C LEU A 35 -0.29 15.79 0.76
N LEU A 36 -0.21 16.81 1.62
CA LEU A 36 0.84 16.98 2.62
C LEU A 36 0.61 16.15 3.89
N GLU A 37 -0.58 15.59 4.10
CA GLU A 37 -0.79 14.65 5.22
C GLU A 37 0.13 13.43 5.10
N GLY A 38 0.63 13.10 3.91
CA GLY A 38 1.63 12.07 3.69
C GLY A 38 2.97 12.34 4.39
N ALA A 39 3.31 13.60 4.67
CA ALA A 39 4.62 13.99 5.17
C ALA A 39 4.97 13.29 6.50
N GLY A 40 6.20 12.78 6.60
CA GLY A 40 6.70 12.04 7.77
C GLY A 40 6.16 10.61 7.90
N LYS A 41 5.31 10.14 6.97
CA LYS A 41 4.85 8.74 6.93
C LYS A 41 5.79 7.89 6.09
N CYS A 42 5.82 6.58 6.38
CA CYS A 42 6.68 5.63 5.68
C CYS A 42 5.91 4.87 4.60
N LEU A 43 6.35 5.00 3.35
CA LEU A 43 5.89 4.22 2.20
C LEU A 43 6.81 3.03 1.98
N GLY A 44 6.25 1.81 1.99
CA GLY A 44 6.94 0.58 1.64
C GLY A 44 6.58 0.10 0.24
N LEU A 45 7.59 -0.08 -0.61
CA LEU A 45 7.44 -0.58 -1.97
C LEU A 45 7.84 -2.06 -2.02
N ILE A 46 6.92 -2.94 -2.42
CA ILE A 46 7.21 -4.36 -2.65
C ILE A 46 7.58 -4.54 -4.12
N GLY A 47 8.84 -4.90 -4.40
CA GLY A 47 9.46 -4.77 -5.70
C GLY A 47 9.95 -3.33 -5.94
N PHE A 48 11.21 -3.19 -6.38
CA PHE A 48 11.85 -1.87 -6.55
C PHE A 48 12.33 -1.62 -7.98
N GLY A 49 11.50 -2.03 -8.95
CA GLY A 49 11.70 -1.78 -10.39
C GLY A 49 11.40 -0.33 -10.81
N ARG A 50 11.34 -0.10 -12.13
CA ARG A 50 11.17 1.26 -12.71
C ARG A 50 9.93 2.00 -12.20
N ILE A 51 8.80 1.32 -12.08
CA ILE A 51 7.53 1.92 -11.61
C ILE A 51 7.66 2.34 -10.15
N ALA A 52 8.09 1.41 -9.29
CA ALA A 52 8.29 1.66 -7.86
C ALA A 52 9.27 2.81 -7.60
N GLN A 53 10.35 2.92 -8.38
CA GLN A 53 11.30 4.03 -8.28
C GLN A 53 10.65 5.38 -8.63
N GLY A 54 9.82 5.43 -9.68
CA GLY A 54 9.05 6.63 -10.02
C GLY A 54 8.07 7.02 -8.91
N VAL A 55 7.36 6.05 -8.35
CA VAL A 55 6.47 6.26 -7.19
C VAL A 55 7.26 6.78 -5.98
N GLY A 56 8.45 6.22 -5.73
CA GLY A 56 9.34 6.66 -4.65
C GLY A 56 9.75 8.13 -4.79
N VAL A 57 10.10 8.58 -5.99
CA VAL A 57 10.44 10.01 -6.24
C VAL A 57 9.26 10.92 -5.92
N VAL A 58 8.04 10.56 -6.35
CA VAL A 58 6.83 11.34 -6.06
C VAL A 58 6.54 11.35 -4.56
N ALA A 59 6.58 10.20 -3.90
CA ALA A 59 6.34 10.09 -2.46
C ALA A 59 7.34 10.91 -1.64
N GLN A 60 8.62 10.91 -2.02
CA GLN A 60 9.63 11.75 -1.37
C GLN A 60 9.36 13.25 -1.56
N SER A 61 8.88 13.66 -2.72
CA SER A 61 8.48 15.06 -2.96
C SER A 61 7.29 15.51 -2.09
N MET A 62 6.49 14.55 -1.63
CA MET A 62 5.40 14.74 -0.67
C MET A 62 5.86 14.60 0.80
N GLY A 63 7.16 14.47 1.03
CA GLY A 63 7.75 14.37 2.37
C GLY A 63 7.66 12.98 3.03
N MET A 64 7.37 11.92 2.27
CA MET A 64 7.36 10.56 2.79
C MET A 64 8.76 9.98 2.89
N GLU A 65 8.98 9.13 3.90
CA GLU A 65 10.16 8.25 3.95
C GLU A 65 9.88 7.00 3.08
N VAL A 66 10.75 6.72 2.12
CA VAL A 66 10.57 5.58 1.21
C VAL A 66 11.43 4.41 1.66
N HIS A 67 10.76 3.27 1.78
CA HIS A 67 11.33 1.96 2.06
C HIS A 67 11.00 1.03 0.92
N ALA A 68 11.83 0.02 0.71
CA ALA A 68 11.60 -0.98 -0.32
C ALA A 68 12.04 -2.37 0.13
N TYR A 69 11.43 -3.39 -0.45
CA TYR A 69 11.91 -4.76 -0.41
C TYR A 69 11.94 -5.31 -1.84
N ASP A 70 13.12 -5.77 -2.26
CA ASP A 70 13.31 -6.47 -3.52
C ASP A 70 14.51 -7.44 -3.36
N PRO A 71 14.29 -8.77 -3.35
CA PRO A 71 15.36 -9.72 -3.11
C PRO A 71 16.35 -9.83 -4.27
N TYR A 72 16.02 -9.29 -5.44
CA TYR A 72 16.81 -9.41 -6.67
C TYR A 72 17.63 -8.15 -6.97
N LEU A 73 17.37 -7.06 -6.26
CA LEU A 73 17.91 -5.75 -6.57
C LEU A 73 19.00 -5.33 -5.57
N PRO A 74 20.19 -4.92 -6.03
CA PRO A 74 21.28 -4.58 -5.12
C PRO A 74 20.97 -3.30 -4.31
N PRO A 75 21.25 -3.25 -2.99
CA PRO A 75 20.91 -2.12 -2.13
C PRO A 75 21.43 -0.74 -2.58
N LYS A 76 22.49 -0.72 -3.39
CA LYS A 76 23.09 0.51 -3.94
C LYS A 76 22.10 1.35 -4.76
N ILE A 77 21.15 0.72 -5.44
CA ILE A 77 20.16 1.42 -6.28
C ILE A 77 19.18 2.18 -5.40
N ALA A 78 18.62 1.54 -4.37
CA ALA A 78 17.77 2.21 -3.38
C ALA A 78 18.50 3.34 -2.65
N LYS A 79 19.77 3.11 -2.27
CA LYS A 79 20.60 4.15 -1.63
C LYS A 79 20.76 5.39 -2.51
N SER A 80 20.92 5.23 -3.82
CA SER A 80 21.03 6.37 -4.76
C SER A 80 19.74 7.21 -4.86
N GLN A 81 18.60 6.66 -4.42
CA GLN A 81 17.29 7.32 -4.42
C GLN A 81 16.79 7.57 -3.00
N ASN A 82 17.67 7.73 -2.01
CA ASN A 82 17.31 7.98 -0.60
C ASN A 82 16.25 7.00 -0.06
N THR A 83 16.28 5.75 -0.54
CA THR A 83 15.32 4.70 -0.18
C THR A 83 15.97 3.67 0.72
N THR A 84 15.28 3.30 1.79
CA THR A 84 15.75 2.27 2.74
C THR A 84 15.40 0.88 2.23
N MET A 85 16.40 0.09 1.83
CA MET A 85 16.20 -1.30 1.42
C MET A 85 16.15 -2.24 2.62
N HIS A 86 15.05 -2.96 2.77
CA HIS A 86 14.85 -3.99 3.79
C HIS A 86 15.37 -5.35 3.33
N LYS A 87 15.90 -6.13 4.27
CA LYS A 87 16.42 -7.48 3.99
C LYS A 87 15.32 -8.54 3.93
N SER A 88 14.19 -8.30 4.59
CA SER A 88 13.02 -9.17 4.51
C SER A 88 11.77 -8.34 4.33
N ILE A 89 10.74 -8.97 3.78
CA ILE A 89 9.45 -8.33 3.61
C ILE A 89 8.80 -8.00 4.96
N ASP A 90 8.96 -8.85 5.98
CA ASP A 90 8.37 -8.61 7.29
C ASP A 90 8.93 -7.35 7.96
N THR A 91 10.22 -7.02 7.74
CA THR A 91 10.77 -5.76 8.25
C THR A 91 10.21 -4.56 7.50
N LEU A 92 9.85 -4.69 6.23
CA LEU A 92 9.12 -3.64 5.50
C LEU A 92 7.77 -3.37 6.17
N PHE A 93 6.95 -4.41 6.36
CA PHE A 93 5.62 -4.27 6.98
C PHE A 93 5.68 -3.66 8.38
N LYS A 94 6.67 -4.04 9.22
CA LYS A 94 6.83 -3.48 10.57
C LYS A 94 7.18 -1.98 10.59
N ASN A 95 7.71 -1.43 9.50
CA ASN A 95 8.20 -0.04 9.45
C ASN A 95 7.33 0.89 8.61
N CYS A 96 6.38 0.37 7.83
CA CYS A 96 5.62 1.16 6.87
C CYS A 96 4.13 1.13 7.18
N THR A 97 3.50 2.31 7.18
CA THR A 97 2.04 2.45 7.29
C THR A 97 1.35 2.41 5.92
N HIS A 98 2.10 2.65 4.86
CA HIS A 98 1.61 2.61 3.48
C HIS A 98 2.41 1.54 2.74
N ILE A 99 1.74 0.59 2.10
CA ILE A 99 2.36 -0.44 1.28
C ILE A 99 1.83 -0.33 -0.14
N SER A 100 2.73 -0.29 -1.12
CA SER A 100 2.39 -0.32 -2.55
C SER A 100 3.11 -1.47 -3.25
N ILE A 101 2.35 -2.26 -3.99
CA ILE A 101 2.81 -3.50 -4.61
C ILE A 101 3.21 -3.25 -6.06
N HIS A 102 4.43 -3.66 -6.41
CA HIS A 102 5.05 -3.46 -7.72
C HIS A 102 5.88 -4.68 -8.18
N CYS A 103 5.71 -5.84 -7.54
CA CYS A 103 6.36 -7.09 -7.95
C CYS A 103 5.47 -7.90 -8.91
N ASN A 104 6.08 -8.87 -9.59
CA ASN A 104 5.35 -9.84 -10.41
C ASN A 104 4.63 -10.86 -9.53
N LEU A 105 3.54 -11.45 -10.02
CA LEU A 105 2.95 -12.65 -9.43
C LEU A 105 3.78 -13.88 -9.84
N THR A 106 4.20 -14.65 -8.83
CA THR A 106 4.89 -15.94 -8.91
C THR A 106 4.45 -16.79 -7.71
N ASP A 107 4.84 -18.05 -7.65
CA ASP A 107 4.57 -18.92 -6.49
C ASP A 107 5.11 -18.33 -5.18
N GLU A 108 6.27 -17.66 -5.21
CA GLU A 108 6.87 -17.02 -4.01
C GLU A 108 6.11 -15.78 -3.55
N THR A 109 5.41 -15.12 -4.46
CA THR A 109 4.71 -13.86 -4.19
C THR A 109 3.19 -14.03 -4.12
N HIS A 110 2.69 -15.25 -4.30
CA HIS A 110 1.29 -15.59 -4.11
C HIS A 110 0.93 -15.44 -2.64
N HIS A 111 -0.10 -14.64 -2.34
CA HIS A 111 -0.51 -14.28 -0.98
C HIS A 111 0.65 -13.73 -0.13
N LEU A 112 1.58 -13.05 -0.80
CA LEU A 112 2.71 -12.40 -0.13
C LEU A 112 2.22 -11.33 0.85
N VAL A 113 1.11 -10.66 0.55
CA VAL A 113 0.43 -9.77 1.50
C VAL A 113 -0.72 -10.54 2.13
N ASN A 114 -0.46 -11.08 3.32
CA ASN A 114 -1.38 -11.94 4.08
C ASN A 114 -1.76 -11.30 5.44
N ALA A 115 -2.67 -11.96 6.16
CA ALA A 115 -3.15 -11.50 7.47
C ALA A 115 -2.00 -11.21 8.46
N GLU A 116 -1.00 -12.09 8.52
CA GLU A 116 0.13 -11.97 9.44
C GLU A 116 0.93 -10.69 9.17
N ARG A 117 1.27 -10.39 7.91
CA ARG A 117 2.02 -9.20 7.54
C ARG A 117 1.21 -7.92 7.68
N MET A 118 -0.07 -7.95 7.33
CA MET A 118 -0.97 -6.82 7.56
C MET A 118 -1.06 -6.47 9.04
N ALA A 119 -1.12 -7.47 9.92
CA ALA A 119 -1.12 -7.27 11.38
C ALA A 119 0.21 -6.72 11.93
N MET A 120 1.33 -6.86 11.20
CA MET A 120 2.62 -6.29 11.61
C MET A 120 2.71 -4.76 11.38
N MET A 121 1.80 -4.19 10.59
CA MET A 121 1.88 -2.78 10.23
C MET A 121 1.59 -1.86 11.43
N PRO A 122 2.36 -0.78 11.63
CA PRO A 122 2.37 -0.04 12.89
C PRO A 122 1.14 0.86 13.12
N GLY A 123 0.36 1.20 12.08
CA GLY A 123 -0.82 2.08 12.18
C GLY A 123 -0.52 3.55 12.54
N LYS A 124 0.75 3.88 12.77
CA LYS A 124 1.24 5.20 13.17
C LYS A 124 2.59 5.51 12.55
N SER A 125 2.88 6.79 12.32
CA SER A 125 4.19 7.25 11.86
C SER A 125 5.27 7.06 12.92
N ARG A 126 6.54 7.30 12.55
CA ARG A 126 7.68 7.23 13.47
C ARG A 126 7.55 8.20 14.65
N ASP A 127 6.90 9.34 14.42
CA ASP A 127 6.62 10.36 15.44
C ASP A 127 5.38 10.05 16.29
N GLY A 128 4.77 8.87 16.10
CA GLY A 128 3.63 8.41 16.89
C GLY A 128 2.27 8.92 16.42
N ILE A 129 2.22 9.65 15.29
CA ILE A 129 0.97 10.17 14.73
C ILE A 129 0.19 9.00 14.12
N LYS A 130 -1.02 8.74 14.63
CA LYS A 130 -1.91 7.72 14.06
C LYS A 130 -2.29 8.13 12.64
N CYS A 131 -2.00 7.27 11.68
CA CYS A 131 -2.37 7.49 10.29
C CYS A 131 -3.13 6.31 9.69
N GLY A 132 -3.15 5.15 10.35
CA GLY A 132 -3.75 3.95 9.80
C GLY A 132 -2.78 3.13 8.97
N ASN A 133 -3.27 2.02 8.44
CA ASN A 133 -2.52 1.13 7.56
C ASN A 133 -3.20 1.10 6.19
N HIS A 134 -2.43 1.27 5.12
CA HIS A 134 -2.95 1.47 3.77
C HIS A 134 -2.23 0.57 2.78
N ILE A 135 -2.99 -0.08 1.90
CA ILE A 135 -2.45 -1.01 0.91
C ILE A 135 -2.92 -0.63 -0.49
N VAL A 136 -1.99 -0.59 -1.45
CA VAL A 136 -2.29 -0.34 -2.86
C VAL A 136 -1.78 -1.49 -3.72
N ASN A 137 -2.63 -2.02 -4.60
CA ASN A 137 -2.24 -3.01 -5.59
C ASN A 137 -2.71 -2.63 -7.00
N CYS A 138 -1.74 -2.25 -7.82
CA CYS A 138 -1.91 -2.08 -9.27
C CYS A 138 -0.98 -3.02 -10.05
N ALA A 139 -0.47 -4.08 -9.41
CA ALA A 139 0.44 -5.03 -10.01
C ALA A 139 -0.33 -6.21 -10.62
N ARG A 140 -0.70 -7.21 -9.81
CA ARG A 140 -1.50 -8.38 -10.21
C ARG A 140 -2.38 -8.85 -9.06
N GLY A 141 -3.54 -9.45 -9.38
CA GLY A 141 -4.34 -10.20 -8.43
C GLY A 141 -3.57 -11.40 -7.87
N GLY A 142 -3.99 -11.95 -6.73
CA GLY A 142 -3.34 -13.10 -6.07
C GLY A 142 -2.03 -12.79 -5.34
N ILE A 143 -1.48 -11.56 -5.42
CA ILE A 143 -0.34 -11.14 -4.56
C ILE A 143 -0.83 -10.82 -3.14
N ILE A 144 -2.05 -10.27 -3.05
CA ILE A 144 -2.75 -10.07 -1.79
C ILE A 144 -3.69 -11.25 -1.59
N ASP A 145 -3.71 -11.80 -0.38
CA ASP A 145 -4.78 -12.68 0.08
C ASP A 145 -6.06 -11.83 0.31
N GLU A 146 -7.00 -11.90 -0.63
CA GLU A 146 -8.18 -11.02 -0.67
C GLU A 146 -9.14 -11.26 0.50
N GLU A 147 -9.28 -12.52 0.95
CA GLU A 147 -10.10 -12.86 2.11
C GLU A 147 -9.48 -12.26 3.39
N ALA A 148 -8.17 -12.42 3.56
CA ALA A 148 -7.45 -11.79 4.67
C ALA A 148 -7.54 -10.27 4.63
N LEU A 149 -7.50 -9.66 3.43
CA LEU A 149 -7.60 -8.21 3.28
C LEU A 149 -8.99 -7.72 3.70
N LEU A 150 -10.06 -8.40 3.27
CA LEU A 150 -11.42 -8.08 3.66
C LEU A 150 -11.58 -8.13 5.19
N GLN A 151 -11.17 -9.22 5.82
CA GLN A 151 -11.23 -9.36 7.28
C GLN A 151 -10.39 -8.27 8.01
N SER A 152 -9.24 -7.91 7.45
CA SER A 152 -8.38 -6.85 8.01
C SER A 152 -8.99 -5.46 7.88
N LEU A 153 -9.75 -5.20 6.80
CA LEU A 153 -10.52 -3.96 6.62
C LEU A 153 -11.72 -3.90 7.56
N GLU A 154 -12.44 -5.00 7.74
CA GLU A 154 -13.59 -5.09 8.64
C GLU A 154 -13.20 -4.89 10.11
N SER A 155 -12.08 -5.50 10.52
CA SER A 155 -11.52 -5.33 11.87
C SER A 155 -10.84 -3.97 12.09
N GLY A 156 -10.53 -3.24 11.02
CA GLY A 156 -9.82 -1.95 11.06
C GLY A 156 -8.30 -2.08 11.24
N ALA A 157 -7.73 -3.29 11.15
CA ALA A 157 -6.29 -3.50 11.10
C ALA A 157 -5.66 -2.84 9.86
N ILE A 158 -6.37 -2.90 8.73
CA ILE A 158 -6.13 -2.08 7.54
C ILE A 158 -7.20 -0.99 7.49
N SER A 159 -6.77 0.26 7.34
CA SER A 159 -7.63 1.45 7.32
C SER A 159 -8.21 1.73 5.94
N SER A 160 -7.42 1.48 4.89
CA SER A 160 -7.89 1.53 3.51
C SER A 160 -7.12 0.60 2.59
N ALA A 161 -7.76 0.22 1.48
CA ALA A 161 -7.12 -0.46 0.37
C ALA A 161 -7.55 0.19 -0.96
N ALA A 162 -6.65 0.21 -1.94
CA ALA A 162 -6.93 0.59 -3.32
C ALA A 162 -6.43 -0.51 -4.27
N LEU A 163 -7.37 -1.14 -5.00
CA LEU A 163 -7.10 -2.30 -5.84
C LEU A 163 -7.56 -2.02 -7.27
N ASP A 164 -6.67 -2.25 -8.24
CA ASP A 164 -6.99 -2.21 -9.68
C ASP A 164 -7.08 -3.63 -10.30
N VAL A 165 -6.65 -4.63 -9.53
CA VAL A 165 -6.50 -6.02 -9.97
C VAL A 165 -7.04 -6.97 -8.89
N PHE A 166 -7.64 -8.07 -9.34
CA PHE A 166 -8.24 -9.10 -8.47
C PHE A 166 -7.82 -10.49 -8.95
N GLU A 167 -7.82 -11.48 -8.06
CA GLU A 167 -7.38 -12.85 -8.33
C GLU A 167 -8.24 -13.56 -9.38
N SER A 168 -9.54 -13.24 -9.42
CA SER A 168 -10.53 -13.85 -10.32
C SER A 168 -10.85 -13.01 -11.56
N ALA A 169 -10.01 -12.02 -11.89
CA ALA A 169 -10.23 -11.09 -13.02
C ALA A 169 -9.87 -11.69 -14.39
#